data_AF-A0A0F9H8K4-F1
#
_entry.id   AF-A0A0F9H8K4-F1
#
_cell.length_a   1.000
_cell.length_b   1.000
_cell.length_c   1.000
_cell.angle_alpha   90.00
_cell.angle_beta   90.00
_cell.angle_gamma   90.00
#
_symmetry.space_group_name_H-M   'P 1'
#
loop_
_entity.id
_entity.type
_entity.pdbx_description
1 polymer ?
#
loop_
_entity_poly.entity_id
_entity_poly.type
_entity_poly.pdbx_seq_one_letter_code
_entity_poly.pdbx_strand_id
1 'polypeptide(L)'
;MRLKEWLGYNLYKKLWVLLGKRPWTFISRDIWHQFEYVPIVILFAGGYYYATYGGDLLDLLIKFTIGYILGHFFWGRIYIKGQQGK
;
A
#
# COMPACT_ATOMS: atom_id res chain seq x y z
N MET A 1 -5.26 20.45 -13.36
CA MET A 1 -6.00 20.44 -12.07
C MET A 1 -6.06 21.87 -11.56
N ARG A 2 -7.24 22.36 -11.17
CA ARG A 2 -7.41 23.75 -10.72
C ARG A 2 -7.01 23.88 -9.25
N LEU A 3 -6.48 25.03 -8.85
CA LEU A 3 -5.98 25.28 -7.47
C LEU A 3 -7.06 25.02 -6.40
N LYS A 4 -8.32 25.40 -6.69
CA LYS A 4 -9.47 25.15 -5.81
C LYS A 4 -9.75 23.66 -5.61
N GLU A 5 -9.60 22.85 -6.66
CA GLU A 5 -9.79 21.39 -6.58
C GLU A 5 -8.68 20.75 -5.75
N TRP A 6 -7.44 21.22 -5.92
CA TRP A 6 -6.29 20.73 -5.16
C TRP A 6 -6.41 20.98 -3.67
N LEU A 7 -6.85 22.19 -3.27
CA LEU A 7 -7.05 22.54 -1.87
C LEU A 7 -8.14 21.69 -1.20
N GLY A 8 -9.18 21.31 -1.96
CA GLY A 8 -10.26 20.44 -1.49
C GLY A 8 -9.92 18.96 -1.37
N TYR A 9 -8.75 18.51 -1.84
CA TYR A 9 -8.36 17.11 -1.73
C TYR A 9 -7.79 16.75 -0.36
N ASN A 10 -8.16 15.57 0.14
CA ASN A 10 -7.53 14.99 1.33
C ASN A 10 -6.07 14.60 1.05
N LEU A 11 -5.30 14.39 2.13
CA LEU A 11 -3.86 14.09 2.02
C LEU A 11 -3.60 12.84 1.18
N TYR A 12 -4.39 11.77 1.36
CA TYR A 12 -4.27 10.56 0.57
C TYR A 12 -4.44 10.83 -0.94
N LYS A 13 -5.46 11.60 -1.33
CA LYS A 13 -5.74 11.97 -2.72
C LYS A 13 -4.65 12.84 -3.31
N LYS A 14 -4.08 13.75 -2.53
CA LYS A 14 -2.90 14.51 -2.95
C LYS A 14 -1.70 13.60 -3.22
N LEU A 15 -1.43 12.66 -2.30
CA LEU A 15 -0.31 11.73 -2.41
C LEU A 15 -0.42 10.85 -3.66
N TRP A 16 -1.56 10.22 -3.91
CA TRP A 16 -1.66 9.31 -5.05
C TRP A 16 -1.84 10.02 -6.40
N VAL A 17 -2.36 11.26 -6.43
CA VAL A 17 -2.36 12.08 -7.66
C VAL A 17 -0.94 12.44 -8.07
N LEU A 18 -0.07 12.78 -7.11
CA LEU A 18 1.34 13.06 -7.36
C LEU A 18 2.14 11.79 -7.69
N LEU A 19 1.88 10.72 -6.94
CA LEU A 19 2.66 9.48 -6.98
C LEU A 19 1.75 8.35 -7.49
N GLY A 20 1.89 7.98 -8.76
CA GLY A 20 1.19 6.84 -9.37
C GLY A 20 -0.12 7.15 -10.08
N LYS A 21 -0.66 8.39 -9.98
CA LYS A 21 -1.87 8.90 -10.66
C LYS A 21 -3.15 8.07 -10.41
N ARG A 22 -3.10 7.07 -9.53
CA ARG A 22 -4.17 6.14 -9.18
C ARG A 22 -4.10 5.84 -7.68
N PRO A 23 -5.24 5.60 -7.00
CA PRO A 23 -5.23 5.18 -5.60
C PRO A 23 -4.30 3.99 -5.38
N TRP A 24 -3.40 4.09 -4.41
CA TRP A 24 -2.40 3.05 -4.12
C TRP A 24 -3.03 1.71 -3.74
N THR A 25 -4.24 1.74 -3.17
CA THR A 25 -5.09 0.57 -2.98
C THR A 25 -5.29 -0.22 -4.27
N PHE A 26 -5.62 0.46 -5.38
CA PHE A 26 -5.87 -0.21 -6.66
C PHE A 26 -4.58 -0.68 -7.33
N ILE A 27 -3.51 0.11 -7.24
CA ILE A 27 -2.19 -0.29 -7.75
C ILE A 27 -1.70 -1.55 -7.04
N SER A 28 -1.76 -1.56 -5.70
CA SER A 28 -1.29 -2.70 -4.89
C SER A 28 -2.08 -3.97 -5.18
N ARG A 29 -3.39 -3.84 -5.39
CA ARG A 29 -4.27 -4.97 -5.76
C ARG A 29 -4.03 -5.48 -7.18
N ASP A 30 -3.75 -4.59 -8.13
CA ASP A 30 -3.34 -4.98 -9.48
C ASP A 30 -2.02 -5.79 -9.41
N ILE A 31 -1.03 -5.32 -8.65
CA ILE A 31 0.25 -6.02 -8.48
C ILE A 31 0.03 -7.40 -7.85
N TRP A 32 -0.79 -7.46 -6.79
CA TRP A 32 -1.12 -8.72 -6.14
C TRP A 32 -1.71 -9.73 -7.10
N HIS A 33 -2.80 -9.40 -7.81
CA HIS A 33 -3.46 -10.35 -8.71
C HIS A 33 -2.68 -10.64 -10.00
N GLN A 34 -1.72 -9.79 -10.38
CA GLN A 34 -0.82 -10.08 -11.51
C GLN A 34 0.34 -11.00 -11.11
N PHE A 35 0.81 -10.89 -9.87
CA PHE A 35 2.02 -11.55 -9.41
C PHE A 35 1.84 -12.17 -8.02
N GLU A 36 0.78 -12.94 -7.77
CA GLU A 36 0.38 -13.37 -6.40
C GLU A 36 1.50 -14.02 -5.58
N TYR A 37 2.41 -14.75 -6.24
CA TYR A 37 3.57 -15.36 -5.60
C TYR A 37 4.60 -14.33 -5.08
N VAL A 38 4.80 -13.21 -5.78
CA VAL A 38 5.85 -12.22 -5.47
C VAL A 38 5.60 -11.51 -4.14
N PRO A 39 4.41 -10.95 -3.84
CA PRO A 39 4.11 -10.38 -2.54
C PRO A 39 4.25 -11.39 -1.39
N ILE A 40 3.85 -12.65 -1.60
CA ILE A 40 3.98 -13.71 -0.58
C ILE A 40 5.46 -13.93 -0.26
N VAL A 41 6.31 -14.07 -1.28
CA VAL A 41 7.76 -14.21 -1.09
C VAL A 41 8.36 -12.99 -0.40
N ILE A 42 7.97 -11.78 -0.80
CA ILE A 42 8.46 -10.53 -0.17
C ILE A 42 8.05 -10.47 1.31
N LEU A 43 6.79 -10.78 1.63
CA LEU A 43 6.30 -10.79 3.01
C LEU A 43 7.04 -11.83 3.86
N PHE A 44 7.23 -13.04 3.32
CA PHE A 44 7.94 -14.11 4.02
C PHE A 44 9.41 -13.75 4.25
N ALA A 45 10.11 -13.31 3.20
CA ALA A 45 11.51 -12.90 3.29
C ALA A 45 11.70 -11.70 4.23
N GLY A 46 10.77 -10.73 4.20
CA GLY A 46 10.75 -9.59 5.12
C GLY A 46 10.55 -10.02 6.58
N GLY A 47 9.65 -10.97 6.83
CA GLY A 47 9.43 -11.54 8.16
C GLY A 47 10.65 -12.30 8.68
N TYR A 48 11.28 -13.14 7.86
CA TYR A 48 12.50 -13.86 8.21
C TYR A 48 13.67 -12.91 8.48
N TYR A 49 13.89 -11.94 7.60
CA TYR A 49 14.92 -10.91 7.77
C TYR A 49 14.70 -10.17 9.10
N TYR A 50 13.46 -9.80 9.39
CA TYR A 50 13.14 -9.14 10.66
C TYR A 50 13.36 -10.03 11.88
N ALA A 51 12.98 -11.31 11.82
CA ALA A 51 13.24 -12.24 12.92
C ALA A 51 14.74 -12.43 13.18
N THR A 52 15.57 -12.27 12.15
CA THR A 52 17.02 -12.51 12.21
C THR A 52 17.81 -11.25 12.59
N TYR A 53 17.37 -10.07 12.11
CA TYR A 53 18.11 -8.81 12.20
C TYR A 53 17.27 -7.64 12.75
N GLY A 54 16.09 -7.93 13.29
CA GLY A 54 15.18 -6.93 13.84
C GLY A 54 15.79 -6.18 15.02
N GLY A 55 15.35 -4.94 15.18
CA GLY A 55 15.78 -4.05 16.25
C GLY A 55 14.91 -4.17 17.50
N ASP A 56 14.81 -3.04 18.21
CA ASP A 56 14.04 -2.92 19.44
C ASP A 56 12.51 -2.88 19.20
N LEU A 57 11.75 -2.65 20.27
CA LEU A 57 10.29 -2.55 20.21
C LEU A 57 9.80 -1.44 19.25
N LEU A 58 10.52 -0.33 19.12
CA LEU A 58 10.11 0.74 18.21
C LEU A 58 10.23 0.28 16.76
N ASP A 59 11.32 -0.39 16.42
CA ASP A 59 11.52 -1.00 15.10
C ASP A 59 10.43 -2.03 14.78
N LEU A 60 10.04 -2.86 15.75
CA LEU A 60 8.91 -3.79 15.61
C LEU A 60 7.61 -3.06 15.28
N LEU A 61 7.29 -2.02 16.04
CA LEU A 61 6.05 -1.26 15.88
C LEU A 61 5.98 -0.57 14.53
N ILE A 62 7.08 -0.01 14.05
CA ILE A 62 7.16 0.63 12.73
C ILE A 62 6.86 -0.39 11.63
N LYS A 63 7.53 -1.55 11.66
CA LYS A 63 7.36 -2.61 10.65
C LYS A 63 5.98 -3.24 10.70
N PHE A 64 5.45 -3.51 11.88
CA PHE A 64 4.07 -3.95 12.06
C PHE A 64 3.08 -2.94 11.48
N THR A 65 3.27 -1.64 11.75
CA THR A 65 2.41 -0.58 11.21
C THR A 65 2.44 -0.53 9.68
N ILE A 66 3.63 -0.67 9.07
CA ILE A 66 3.77 -0.75 7.61
C ILE A 66 3.01 -1.97 7.07
N GLY A 67 3.21 -3.15 7.67
CA GLY A 67 2.51 -4.38 7.28
C GLY A 67 1.00 -4.26 7.40
N TYR A 68 0.51 -3.67 8.50
CA TYR A 68 -0.91 -3.40 8.72
C TYR A 68 -1.49 -2.46 7.65
N ILE A 69 -0.82 -1.34 7.32
CA ILE A 69 -1.26 -0.42 6.27
C ILE A 69 -1.31 -1.11 4.91
N LEU A 70 -0.28 -1.90 4.57
CA LEU A 70 -0.23 -2.64 3.31
C LEU A 70 -1.35 -3.69 3.24
N GLY A 71 -1.59 -4.43 4.33
CA GLY A 71 -2.70 -5.38 4.43
C GLY A 71 -4.06 -4.70 4.30
N HIS A 72 -4.21 -3.49 4.86
CA HIS A 72 -5.44 -2.71 4.78
C HIS A 72 -5.83 -2.36 3.34
N PHE A 73 -4.87 -2.28 2.41
CA PHE A 73 -5.18 -2.06 0.99
C PHE A 73 -5.96 -3.20 0.33
N PHE A 74 -5.99 -4.39 0.96
CA PHE A 74 -6.72 -5.55 0.46
C PHE A 74 -8.11 -5.71 1.09
N TRP A 75 -8.44 -4.93 2.12
CA TRP A 75 -9.76 -4.98 2.74
C TRP A 75 -10.83 -4.24 1.92
N GLY A 76 -12.07 -4.73 2.03
CA GLY A 76 -13.26 -4.10 1.46
C GLY A 76 -13.71 -4.71 0.14
N ARG A 77 -13.83 -3.88 -0.90
CA ARG A 77 -14.57 -4.21 -2.14
C ARG A 77 -13.89 -5.29 -2.98
N ILE A 78 -14.65 -5.94 -3.86
CA ILE A 78 -14.14 -6.90 -4.85
C ILE A 78 -13.12 -6.21 -5.77
N TYR A 79 -12.09 -6.97 -6.17
CA TYR A 79 -11.05 -6.49 -7.07
C TYR A 79 -11.61 -6.26 -8.48
N ILE A 80 -11.29 -5.11 -9.07
CA ILE A 80 -11.57 -4.79 -10.47
C ILE A 80 -10.25 -4.39 -11.13
N LYS A 81 -9.85 -5.13 -12.17
CA LYS A 81 -8.60 -4.89 -12.89
C LYS A 81 -8.54 -3.48 -13.45
N GLY A 82 -7.48 -2.74 -13.13
CA GLY A 82 -7.26 -1.39 -13.67
C GLY A 82 -8.21 -0.32 -13.11
N GLN A 83 -8.86 -0.57 -11.97
CA GLN A 83 -9.80 0.37 -11.36
C GLN A 83 -9.18 1.76 -11.13
N GLN A 84 -9.96 2.81 -11.41
CA GLN A 84 -9.58 4.21 -11.22
C GLN A 84 -10.23 4.80 -9.96
N GLY A 85 -9.54 5.75 -9.34
CA GLY A 85 -10.11 6.55 -8.25
C GLY A 85 -11.11 7.58 -8.77
N LYS A 86 -12.19 7.79 -8.02
CA LYS A 86 -13.10 8.93 -8.24
C LYS A 86 -12.52 10.19 -7.58
#